data_AF-A0AAW1Q1I9-F1
#
_entry.id   AF-A0AAW1Q1I9-F1
#
_cell.length_a   1.000
_cell.length_b   1.000
_cell.length_c   1.000
_cell.angle_alpha   90.00
_cell.angle_beta   90.00
_cell.angle_gamma   90.00
#
_symmetry.space_group_name_H-M   'P 1'
#
loop_
_entity.id
_entity.type
_entity.pdbx_description
1 polymer ?
#
loop_
_entity_poly.entity_id
_entity_poly.type
_entity_poly.pdbx_seq_one_letter_code
_entity_poly.pdbx_strand_id
1 'polypeptide(L)'
;MIALRRLDLRWCGSLESLPPGVGGLTALPELDISTSSSLNMLPDSIGRMSLPGGVSLLRSLETLNLRGCCSLGSIPEGIDKLAADWNLTSLQLGDCGRLSVPHEVFDGRLDTKWLDFAGGGKRDIDCWVAVYLCAPAVIMEYALTPASDFPTRDPHNIALQGLLAEDSTGWPSVDSLPQLHWVTLDKRQVRFGQKAKDRVERAFIVEKPRRCHLYRLHITTTQGKGDPSFKENSLQNNACSWLAGT
;
A
#
# COMPACT_ATOMS: atom_id res chain seq x y z
N MET A 1 -31.58 3.74 22.80
CA MET A 1 -31.00 3.78 21.44
C MET A 1 -30.62 2.37 21.04
N ILE A 2 -31.08 1.91 19.88
CA ILE A 2 -30.62 0.66 19.28
C ILE A 2 -29.53 1.06 18.28
N ALA A 3 -28.32 0.55 18.47
CA ALA A 3 -27.19 0.79 17.59
C ALA A 3 -26.82 -0.50 16.86
N LEU A 4 -26.55 -0.40 15.55
CA LEU A 4 -26.11 -1.55 14.76
C LEU A 4 -24.70 -1.95 15.22
N ARG A 5 -24.54 -3.20 15.67
CA ARG A 5 -23.25 -3.71 16.17
C ARG A 5 -22.42 -4.41 15.10
N ARG A 6 -23.05 -4.89 14.04
CA ARG A 6 -22.37 -5.62 12.97
C ARG A 6 -23.17 -5.48 11.69
N LEU A 7 -22.50 -5.12 10.60
CA LEU A 7 -23.05 -5.14 9.26
C LEU A 7 -22.28 -6.21 8.47
N ASP A 8 -22.95 -7.32 8.20
CA ASP A 8 -22.39 -8.47 7.48
C ASP A 8 -22.98 -8.51 6.07
N LEU A 9 -22.11 -8.28 5.09
CA LEU A 9 -22.37 -8.26 3.65
C LEU A 9 -21.41 -9.22 2.93
N ARG A 10 -20.98 -10.28 3.62
CA ARG A 10 -20.08 -11.26 3.04
C ARG A 10 -20.72 -11.99 1.86
N TRP A 11 -19.90 -12.41 0.91
CA TRP A 11 -20.31 -13.22 -0.25
C TRP A 11 -21.36 -12.54 -1.14
N CYS A 12 -21.45 -11.21 -1.10
CA CYS A 12 -22.34 -10.45 -1.96
C CYS A 12 -21.70 -10.25 -3.34
N GLY A 13 -21.69 -11.33 -4.14
CA GLY A 13 -21.01 -11.37 -5.45
C GLY A 13 -21.49 -10.36 -6.49
N SER A 14 -22.67 -9.76 -6.32
CA SER A 14 -23.23 -8.71 -7.19
C SER A 14 -23.14 -7.31 -6.58
N LEU A 15 -22.60 -7.15 -5.38
CA LEU A 15 -22.48 -5.85 -4.73
C LEU A 15 -21.33 -5.07 -5.37
N GLU A 16 -21.67 -4.07 -6.19
CA GLU A 16 -20.66 -3.24 -6.87
C GLU A 16 -20.15 -2.09 -5.99
N SER A 17 -21.02 -1.52 -5.15
CA SER A 17 -20.71 -0.41 -4.25
C SER A 17 -21.63 -0.39 -3.03
N LEU A 18 -21.21 0.31 -1.97
CA LEU A 18 -22.06 0.64 -0.83
C LEU A 18 -22.64 2.05 -0.96
N PRO A 19 -23.87 2.30 -0.47
CA PRO A 19 -24.42 3.64 -0.45
C PRO A 19 -23.64 4.56 0.50
N PRO A 20 -23.53 5.87 0.22
CA PRO A 20 -22.86 6.83 1.11
C PRO A 20 -23.44 6.89 2.54
N GLY A 21 -24.71 6.48 2.71
CA GLY A 21 -25.35 6.40 4.03
C GLY A 21 -24.66 5.43 5.00
N VAL A 22 -23.81 4.49 4.52
CA VAL A 22 -23.05 3.59 5.39
C VAL A 22 -22.11 4.36 6.33
N GLY A 23 -21.56 5.51 5.90
CA GLY A 23 -20.74 6.36 6.77
C GLY A 23 -21.51 6.97 7.94
N GLY A 24 -22.84 6.88 7.94
CA GLY A 24 -23.73 7.32 9.03
C GLY A 24 -23.86 6.33 10.18
N LEU A 25 -23.30 5.12 10.04
CA LEU A 25 -23.33 4.10 11.08
C LEU A 25 -22.26 4.37 12.14
N THR A 26 -22.33 5.53 12.80
CA THR A 26 -21.26 6.06 13.68
C THR A 26 -20.96 5.17 14.89
N ALA A 27 -21.89 4.29 15.27
CA ALA A 27 -21.77 3.36 16.39
C ALA A 27 -21.46 1.91 15.96
N LEU A 28 -21.16 1.67 14.67
CA LEU A 28 -20.87 0.34 14.13
C LEU A 28 -19.40 -0.04 14.39
N PRO A 29 -19.12 -1.08 15.19
CA PRO A 29 -17.76 -1.57 15.41
C PRO A 29 -17.27 -2.53 14.32
N GLU A 30 -18.16 -3.24 13.62
CA GLU A 30 -17.75 -4.25 12.63
C GLU A 30 -18.51 -4.10 11.31
N LEU A 31 -17.75 -3.93 10.23
CA LEU A 31 -18.22 -3.98 8.85
C LEU A 31 -17.48 -5.09 8.10
N ASP A 32 -18.19 -6.13 7.69
CA ASP A 32 -17.63 -7.26 6.95
C ASP A 32 -18.29 -7.36 5.58
N ILE A 33 -17.50 -7.15 4.52
CA ILE A 33 -17.94 -7.20 3.11
C ILE A 33 -17.10 -8.25 2.35
N SER A 34 -16.41 -9.14 3.07
CA SER A 34 -15.47 -10.08 2.48
C SER A 34 -16.10 -10.99 1.42
N THR A 35 -15.28 -11.34 0.42
CA THR A 35 -15.64 -12.16 -0.74
C THR A 35 -16.76 -11.58 -1.61
N SER A 36 -16.92 -10.26 -1.61
CA SER A 36 -17.78 -9.55 -2.56
C SER A 36 -16.98 -9.21 -3.83
N SER A 37 -16.89 -10.17 -4.75
CA SER A 37 -15.98 -10.11 -5.91
C SER A 37 -16.25 -8.96 -6.89
N SER A 38 -17.48 -8.45 -6.95
CA SER A 38 -17.85 -7.31 -7.81
C SER A 38 -17.65 -5.94 -7.15
N LEU A 39 -17.33 -5.89 -5.85
CA LEU A 39 -17.14 -4.64 -5.13
C LEU A 39 -15.93 -3.93 -5.71
N ASN A 40 -16.17 -2.82 -6.41
CA ASN A 40 -15.11 -2.11 -7.14
C ASN A 40 -14.64 -0.85 -6.41
N MET A 41 -15.50 -0.28 -5.56
CA MET A 41 -15.21 0.91 -4.77
C MET A 41 -15.97 0.91 -3.45
N LEU A 42 -15.36 1.54 -2.45
CA LEU A 42 -16.02 1.90 -1.21
C LEU A 42 -16.43 3.38 -1.26
N PRO A 43 -17.55 3.77 -0.63
CA PRO A 43 -17.96 5.16 -0.61
C PRO A 43 -17.00 5.99 0.26
N ASP A 44 -16.69 7.17 -0.23
CA ASP A 44 -15.87 8.19 0.45
C ASP A 44 -16.30 8.46 1.89
N SER A 45 -17.59 8.33 2.20
CA SER A 45 -18.17 8.47 3.54
C SER A 45 -17.59 7.52 4.60
N ILE A 46 -16.86 6.47 4.19
CA ILE A 46 -16.16 5.59 5.13
C ILE A 46 -14.92 6.30 5.72
N GLY A 47 -14.16 7.04 4.90
CA GLY A 47 -12.88 7.65 5.30
C GLY A 47 -12.84 9.19 5.31
N ARG A 48 -13.66 9.88 4.51
CA ARG A 48 -13.62 11.34 4.33
C ARG A 48 -14.50 12.07 5.33
N MET A 49 -13.95 13.14 5.92
CA MET A 49 -14.59 13.98 6.94
C MET A 49 -15.62 14.98 6.37
N SER A 50 -15.64 15.21 5.05
CA SER A 50 -16.42 16.29 4.44
C SER A 50 -17.25 15.76 3.28
N LEU A 51 -18.51 15.45 3.57
CA LEU A 51 -19.59 15.59 2.60
C LEU A 51 -20.28 16.94 2.86
N PRO A 52 -20.80 17.63 1.83
CA PRO A 52 -21.64 18.80 2.07
C PRO A 52 -22.88 18.37 2.88
N GLY A 53 -22.91 18.70 4.17
CA GLY A 53 -24.05 18.40 5.06
C GLY A 53 -23.73 17.76 6.42
N GLY A 54 -22.49 17.34 6.71
CA GLY A 54 -22.13 16.86 8.06
C GLY A 54 -21.02 15.81 8.12
N VAL A 55 -20.51 15.60 9.34
CA VAL A 55 -19.46 14.64 9.68
C VAL A 55 -20.04 13.23 9.79
N SER A 56 -19.95 12.45 8.71
CA SER A 56 -20.37 11.05 8.74
C SER A 56 -19.15 10.16 8.59
N LEU A 57 -18.69 9.60 9.70
CA LEU A 57 -17.62 8.60 9.73
C LEU A 57 -18.06 7.42 10.57
N LEU A 58 -17.55 6.23 10.22
CA LEU A 58 -17.60 5.04 11.05
C LEU A 58 -16.59 5.20 12.22
N ARG A 59 -16.78 6.20 13.10
CA ARG A 59 -15.82 6.56 14.16
C ARG A 59 -15.62 5.46 15.20
N SER A 60 -16.64 4.64 15.42
CA SER A 60 -16.57 3.48 16.30
C SER A 60 -16.12 2.20 15.59
N LEU A 61 -15.80 2.24 14.29
CA LEU A 61 -15.37 1.05 13.56
C LEU A 61 -14.06 0.54 14.13
N GLU A 62 -14.06 -0.72 14.54
CA GLU A 62 -12.90 -1.42 15.04
C GLU A 62 -12.34 -2.37 13.98
N THR A 63 -13.23 -2.97 13.18
CA THR A 63 -12.87 -3.93 12.13
C THR A 63 -13.56 -3.60 10.81
N LEU A 64 -12.75 -3.49 9.75
CA LEU A 64 -13.19 -3.45 8.35
C LEU A 64 -12.59 -4.64 7.61
N ASN A 65 -13.44 -5.58 7.20
CA ASN A 65 -13.03 -6.77 6.46
C ASN A 65 -13.45 -6.69 4.99
N LEU A 66 -12.45 -6.59 4.10
CA LEU A 66 -12.59 -6.50 2.65
C LEU A 66 -11.90 -7.68 1.95
N ARG A 67 -11.49 -8.71 2.69
CA ARG A 67 -10.74 -9.84 2.12
C ARG A 67 -11.47 -10.44 0.92
N GLY A 68 -10.77 -10.73 -0.17
CA GLY A 68 -11.35 -11.37 -1.36
C GLY A 68 -12.22 -10.46 -2.23
N CYS A 69 -12.22 -9.14 -2.01
CA CYS A 69 -12.85 -8.18 -2.92
C CYS A 69 -11.92 -7.93 -4.12
N CYS A 70 -11.85 -8.90 -5.03
CA CYS A 70 -10.87 -8.90 -6.13
C CYS A 70 -11.04 -7.75 -7.13
N SER A 71 -12.24 -7.16 -7.23
CA SER A 71 -12.49 -5.99 -8.08
C SER A 71 -12.20 -4.64 -7.43
N LEU A 72 -11.87 -4.61 -6.13
CA LEU A 72 -11.66 -3.38 -5.37
C LEU A 72 -10.40 -2.68 -5.89
N GLY A 73 -10.59 -1.56 -6.56
CA GLY A 73 -9.49 -0.82 -7.20
C GLY A 73 -8.86 0.25 -6.33
N SER A 74 -9.55 0.68 -5.27
CA SER A 74 -9.04 1.71 -4.35
C SER A 74 -9.66 1.58 -2.96
N ILE A 75 -9.01 2.22 -1.99
CA ILE A 75 -9.52 2.38 -0.63
C ILE A 75 -9.90 3.87 -0.46
N PRO A 76 -10.99 4.21 0.24
CA PRO A 76 -11.41 5.60 0.40
C PRO A 76 -10.33 6.46 1.02
N GLU A 77 -10.22 7.70 0.54
CA GLU A 77 -9.35 8.70 1.16
C GLU A 77 -9.75 8.90 2.64
N GLY A 78 -8.76 9.04 3.52
CA GLY A 78 -9.01 9.25 4.96
C GLY A 78 -9.28 7.97 5.76
N ILE A 79 -9.18 6.78 5.14
CA ILE A 79 -9.21 5.51 5.87
C ILE A 79 -8.08 5.43 6.92
N ASP A 80 -6.94 6.09 6.67
CA ASP A 80 -5.86 6.26 7.64
C ASP A 80 -6.29 7.00 8.89
N LYS A 81 -7.21 7.96 8.79
CA LYS A 81 -7.73 8.65 9.97
C LYS A 81 -8.49 7.68 10.86
N LEU A 82 -9.26 6.75 10.26
CA LEU A 82 -9.94 5.71 11.04
C LEU A 82 -8.95 4.88 11.84
N ALA A 83 -7.79 4.56 11.26
CA ALA A 83 -6.74 3.76 11.87
C ALA A 83 -5.83 4.52 12.85
N ALA A 84 -5.50 5.76 12.52
CA ALA A 84 -4.48 6.58 13.19
C ALA A 84 -5.06 7.48 14.28
N ASP A 85 -6.30 7.95 14.08
CA ASP A 85 -6.94 8.95 14.93
C ASP A 85 -8.25 8.46 15.59
N TRP A 86 -8.83 7.32 15.13
CA TRP A 86 -10.08 6.75 15.66
C TRP A 86 -9.91 5.29 16.13
N ASN A 87 -10.97 4.49 16.08
CA ASN A 87 -11.03 3.14 16.69
C ASN A 87 -10.62 1.99 15.76
N LEU A 88 -10.27 2.22 14.49
CA LEU A 88 -10.02 1.11 13.56
C LEU A 88 -8.71 0.42 13.94
N THR A 89 -8.82 -0.83 14.40
CA THR A 89 -7.68 -1.65 14.81
C THR A 89 -7.38 -2.77 13.83
N SER A 90 -8.31 -3.06 12.91
CA SER A 90 -8.21 -4.17 11.96
C SER A 90 -8.74 -3.77 10.59
N LEU A 91 -7.84 -3.71 9.60
CA LEU A 91 -8.17 -3.54 8.18
C LEU A 91 -7.67 -4.76 7.40
N GLN A 92 -8.59 -5.59 6.92
CA GLN A 92 -8.26 -6.82 6.17
C GLN A 92 -8.48 -6.61 4.68
N LEU A 93 -7.39 -6.66 3.90
CA LEU A 93 -7.40 -6.44 2.45
C LEU A 93 -6.91 -7.66 1.66
N GLY A 94 -6.62 -8.79 2.31
CA GLY A 94 -6.05 -9.96 1.65
C GLY A 94 -6.85 -10.39 0.42
N ASP A 95 -6.18 -10.88 -0.62
CA ASP A 95 -6.83 -11.38 -1.84
C ASP A 95 -7.62 -10.29 -2.64
N CYS A 96 -7.28 -9.00 -2.48
CA CYS A 96 -7.83 -7.88 -3.27
C CYS A 96 -6.97 -7.58 -4.52
N GLY A 97 -6.97 -8.47 -5.50
CA GLY A 97 -6.00 -8.48 -6.62
C GLY A 97 -5.88 -7.20 -7.46
N ARG A 98 -6.87 -6.30 -7.47
CA ARG A 98 -6.76 -4.99 -8.15
C ARG A 98 -5.95 -3.94 -7.38
N LEU A 99 -5.73 -4.11 -6.08
CA LEU A 99 -4.88 -3.20 -5.28
C LEU A 99 -3.38 -3.50 -5.42
N SER A 100 -2.99 -4.58 -6.10
CA SER A 100 -1.60 -5.05 -6.16
C SER A 100 -0.87 -4.68 -7.44
N VAL A 101 -1.19 -3.54 -8.06
CA VAL A 101 -0.57 -3.16 -9.35
C VAL A 101 0.76 -2.41 -9.12
N PRO A 102 1.93 -2.95 -9.56
CA PRO A 102 3.24 -2.42 -9.17
C PRO A 102 3.60 -1.04 -9.72
N HIS A 103 3.04 -0.66 -10.87
CA HIS A 103 3.35 0.63 -11.49
C HIS A 103 2.85 1.82 -10.66
N GLU A 104 1.91 1.60 -9.74
CA GLU A 104 1.36 2.63 -8.83
C GLU A 104 2.36 3.13 -7.78
N VAL A 105 3.54 2.52 -7.67
CA VAL A 105 4.62 3.02 -6.81
C VAL A 105 5.43 4.13 -7.48
N PHE A 106 5.31 4.29 -8.81
CA PHE A 106 6.19 5.19 -9.56
C PHE A 106 5.51 5.78 -10.81
N ASP A 107 4.19 5.93 -10.77
CA ASP A 107 3.38 6.49 -11.86
C ASP A 107 3.24 8.02 -11.76
N GLY A 108 3.89 8.64 -10.77
CA GLY A 108 3.80 10.06 -10.49
C GLY A 108 2.48 10.47 -9.84
N ARG A 109 1.67 9.53 -9.35
CA ARG A 109 0.34 9.78 -8.79
C ARG A 109 0.30 9.48 -7.29
N LEU A 110 0.07 10.51 -6.50
CA LEU A 110 -0.04 10.38 -5.03
C LEU A 110 -1.35 9.71 -4.57
N ASP A 111 -2.31 9.50 -5.49
CA ASP A 111 -3.62 8.91 -5.25
C ASP A 111 -3.71 7.41 -5.60
N THR A 112 -2.70 6.85 -6.27
CA THR A 112 -2.59 5.39 -6.53
C THR A 112 -1.74 4.72 -5.46
N LYS A 113 -1.87 3.40 -5.30
CA LYS A 113 -1.29 2.68 -4.17
C LYS A 113 -1.00 1.22 -4.52
N TRP A 114 0.26 0.83 -4.37
CA TRP A 114 0.63 -0.57 -4.41
C TRP A 114 0.42 -1.30 -3.07
N LEU A 115 -0.16 -2.49 -3.18
CA LEU A 115 -0.38 -3.44 -2.10
C LEU A 115 0.28 -4.78 -2.41
N ASP A 116 1.05 -5.30 -1.46
CA ASP A 116 1.59 -6.66 -1.56
C ASP A 116 0.89 -7.61 -0.59
N PHE A 117 0.42 -8.75 -1.08
CA PHE A 117 -0.26 -9.77 -0.28
C PHE A 117 0.68 -10.84 0.30
N ALA A 118 1.96 -10.90 -0.06
CA ALA A 118 2.84 -11.95 0.45
C ALA A 118 3.19 -11.84 1.92
N GLY A 119 2.92 -10.69 2.54
CA GLY A 119 3.08 -10.55 3.98
C GLY A 119 2.24 -11.57 4.77
N GLY A 120 1.09 -12.00 4.25
CA GLY A 120 0.14 -12.84 4.97
C GLY A 120 -0.17 -12.32 6.37
N GLY A 121 -0.13 -10.99 6.57
CA GLY A 121 -0.25 -10.33 7.88
C GLY A 121 0.95 -10.49 8.84
N LYS A 122 2.12 -10.93 8.37
CA LYS A 122 3.36 -11.04 9.16
C LYS A 122 4.09 -9.70 9.25
N ARG A 123 5.03 -9.60 10.21
CA ARG A 123 5.93 -8.45 10.35
C ARG A 123 7.18 -8.61 9.51
N ASP A 124 7.78 -9.79 9.56
CA ASP A 124 8.90 -10.19 8.71
C ASP A 124 8.31 -10.65 7.38
N ILE A 125 8.73 -9.96 6.33
CA ILE A 125 8.21 -10.08 4.97
C ILE A 125 9.38 -10.14 4.01
N ASP A 126 9.16 -10.69 2.82
CA ASP A 126 10.10 -10.61 1.72
C ASP A 126 9.31 -10.04 0.54
N CYS A 127 9.34 -8.72 0.38
CA CYS A 127 8.69 -8.09 -0.77
C CYS A 127 9.61 -7.08 -1.43
N TRP A 128 9.42 -6.91 -2.72
CA TRP A 128 10.21 -5.97 -3.48
C TRP A 128 9.40 -5.39 -4.64
N VAL A 129 9.73 -4.13 -4.96
CA VAL A 129 9.33 -3.49 -6.20
C VAL A 129 10.57 -3.05 -6.95
N ALA A 130 10.59 -3.30 -8.25
CA ALA A 130 11.73 -3.11 -9.11
C ALA A 130 11.38 -2.25 -10.34
N VAL A 131 12.33 -1.43 -10.75
CA VAL A 131 12.24 -0.52 -11.89
C VAL A 131 13.35 -0.78 -12.90
N TYR A 132 12.97 -0.94 -14.16
CA TYR A 132 13.90 -0.86 -15.28
C TYR A 132 14.07 0.58 -15.73
N LEU A 133 15.31 0.99 -15.89
CA LEU A 133 15.63 2.22 -16.59
C LEU A 133 15.91 1.93 -18.06
N CYS A 134 15.40 2.78 -18.95
CA CYS A 134 15.66 2.68 -20.39
C CYS A 134 17.15 2.81 -20.74
N ALA A 135 17.93 3.48 -19.88
CA ALA A 135 19.37 3.57 -19.95
C ALA A 135 19.95 3.52 -18.53
N PRO A 136 21.14 2.93 -18.32
CA PRO A 136 21.71 2.79 -17.00
C PRO A 136 22.14 4.15 -16.45
N ALA A 137 21.59 4.49 -15.29
CA ALA A 137 21.78 5.78 -14.63
C ALA A 137 22.28 5.57 -13.20
N VAL A 138 22.65 6.67 -12.53
CA VAL A 138 22.98 6.68 -11.09
C VAL A 138 21.84 7.38 -10.36
N ILE A 139 21.23 6.69 -9.40
CA ILE A 139 20.25 7.29 -8.50
C ILE A 139 20.97 7.82 -7.25
N MET A 140 20.81 9.11 -7.00
CA MET A 140 21.44 9.82 -5.88
C MET A 140 20.51 9.98 -4.68
N GLU A 141 19.20 10.01 -4.93
CA GLU A 141 18.16 10.16 -3.91
C GLU A 141 16.94 9.33 -4.26
N TYR A 142 16.19 8.96 -3.23
CA TYR A 142 14.87 8.35 -3.35
C TYR A 142 13.97 8.79 -2.21
N ALA A 143 12.66 8.75 -2.42
CA ALA A 143 11.69 9.04 -1.36
C ALA A 143 10.71 7.90 -1.18
N LEU A 144 10.20 7.78 0.04
CA LEU A 144 9.13 6.85 0.39
C LEU A 144 7.90 7.58 0.89
N THR A 145 6.75 7.28 0.29
CA THR A 145 5.44 7.77 0.74
C THR A 145 4.65 6.63 1.39
N PRO A 146 4.20 6.79 2.64
CA PRO A 146 3.37 5.76 3.28
C PRO A 146 2.04 5.65 2.54
N ALA A 147 1.45 4.46 2.50
CA ALA A 147 0.23 4.24 1.72
C ALA A 147 -1.03 4.96 2.23
N SER A 148 -0.94 5.61 3.39
CA SER A 148 -2.07 6.29 4.03
C SER A 148 -3.30 5.40 4.19
N ASP A 149 -3.14 4.10 4.49
CA ASP A 149 -4.26 3.21 4.83
C ASP A 149 -4.26 2.72 6.29
N PHE A 150 -3.12 2.20 6.78
CA PHE A 150 -3.01 1.66 8.13
C PHE A 150 -1.55 1.72 8.63
N PRO A 151 -1.25 2.35 9.79
CA PRO A 151 0.14 2.58 10.21
C PRO A 151 1.02 1.33 10.33
N THR A 152 0.45 0.19 10.74
CA THR A 152 1.22 -1.05 10.90
C THR A 152 1.68 -1.67 9.59
N ARG A 153 1.11 -1.26 8.46
CA ARG A 153 1.41 -1.74 7.11
C ARG A 153 2.51 -0.94 6.43
N ASP A 154 2.93 0.17 7.03
CA ASP A 154 4.01 0.98 6.49
C ASP A 154 5.35 0.22 6.55
N PRO A 155 6.23 0.36 5.55
CA PRO A 155 7.61 -0.16 5.60
C PRO A 155 8.35 0.25 6.86
N HIS A 156 9.25 -0.62 7.29
CA HIS A 156 10.22 -0.32 8.33
C HIS A 156 11.65 -0.60 7.88
N ASN A 157 12.04 -1.86 7.70
CA ASN A 157 13.38 -2.19 7.21
C ASN A 157 13.36 -2.29 5.68
N ILE A 158 14.11 -1.40 5.03
CA ILE A 158 14.25 -1.38 3.58
C ILE A 158 15.72 -1.43 3.16
N ALA A 159 15.95 -1.94 1.95
CA ALA A 159 17.22 -1.87 1.25
C ALA A 159 16.98 -1.41 -0.19
N LEU A 160 17.64 -0.34 -0.60
CA LEU A 160 17.76 0.00 -2.01
C LEU A 160 18.87 -0.86 -2.61
N GLN A 161 18.53 -1.62 -3.63
CA GLN A 161 19.45 -2.54 -4.30
C GLN A 161 19.50 -2.26 -5.80
N GLY A 162 20.62 -2.56 -6.43
CA GLY A 162 20.80 -2.39 -7.86
C GLY A 162 21.51 -3.58 -8.50
N LEU A 163 21.15 -3.86 -9.75
CA LEU A 163 21.91 -4.73 -10.64
C LEU A 163 22.87 -3.85 -11.44
N LEU A 164 24.17 -4.10 -11.31
CA LEU A 164 25.19 -3.28 -11.98
C LEU A 164 24.99 -3.34 -13.50
N ALA A 165 25.24 -2.21 -14.17
CA ALA A 165 25.02 -2.11 -15.62
C ALA A 165 25.90 -3.07 -16.45
N GLU A 166 27.05 -3.47 -15.89
CA GLU A 166 27.98 -4.43 -16.48
C GLU A 166 27.51 -5.89 -16.34
N ASP A 167 26.62 -6.17 -15.39
CA ASP A 167 26.08 -7.51 -15.12
C ASP A 167 24.71 -7.76 -15.79
N SER A 168 24.14 -6.76 -16.46
CA SER A 168 22.77 -6.83 -17.00
C SER A 168 22.72 -7.39 -18.42
N THR A 169 21.89 -8.42 -18.65
CA THR A 169 21.67 -9.05 -19.97
C THR A 169 20.35 -8.63 -20.65
N GLY A 170 19.61 -7.68 -20.10
CA GLY A 170 18.30 -7.23 -20.58
C GLY A 170 17.27 -7.11 -19.46
N TRP A 171 15.97 -7.06 -19.80
CA TRP A 171 14.89 -7.08 -18.80
C TRP A 171 14.62 -8.53 -18.34
N PRO A 172 14.93 -8.88 -17.08
CA PRO A 172 14.73 -10.24 -16.56
C PRO A 172 13.24 -10.56 -16.38
N SER A 173 12.87 -11.85 -16.46
CA SER A 173 11.53 -12.28 -16.06
C SER A 173 11.35 -12.17 -14.55
N VAL A 174 10.10 -12.00 -14.10
CA VAL A 174 9.75 -11.91 -12.67
C VAL A 174 10.35 -13.06 -11.86
N ASP A 175 10.26 -14.29 -12.37
CA ASP A 175 10.74 -15.50 -11.69
C ASP A 175 12.27 -15.54 -11.49
N SER A 176 13.01 -14.82 -12.34
CA SER A 176 14.47 -14.78 -12.27
C SER A 176 15.00 -13.68 -11.35
N LEU A 177 14.21 -12.63 -11.08
CA LEU A 177 14.62 -11.46 -10.29
C LEU A 177 15.15 -11.80 -8.88
N PRO A 178 14.55 -12.72 -8.10
CA PRO A 178 15.07 -13.08 -6.79
C PRO A 178 16.45 -13.74 -6.82
N GLN A 179 16.82 -14.36 -7.95
CA GLN A 179 18.07 -15.13 -8.10
C GLN A 179 19.23 -14.29 -8.63
N LEU A 180 18.97 -13.05 -9.03
CA LEU A 180 20.01 -12.15 -9.54
C LEU A 180 20.96 -11.71 -8.42
N HIS A 181 22.19 -11.38 -8.80
CA HIS A 181 23.17 -10.83 -7.87
C HIS A 181 22.90 -9.34 -7.61
N TRP A 182 22.21 -9.05 -6.51
CA TRP A 182 21.87 -7.69 -6.11
C TRP A 182 22.95 -7.05 -5.26
N VAL A 183 23.40 -5.86 -5.67
CA VAL A 183 24.28 -5.02 -4.85
C VAL A 183 23.43 -4.11 -3.97
N THR A 184 23.67 -4.13 -2.66
CA THR A 184 22.98 -3.21 -1.74
C THR A 184 23.62 -1.83 -1.78
N LEU A 185 22.83 -0.83 -2.17
CA LEU A 185 23.23 0.56 -2.34
C LEU A 185 22.93 1.41 -1.10
N ASP A 186 21.84 1.10 -0.40
CA ASP A 186 21.43 1.79 0.83
C ASP A 186 20.60 0.83 1.71
N LYS A 187 20.64 1.04 3.04
CA LYS A 187 19.78 0.34 4.02
C LYS A 187 19.21 1.34 5.01
N ARG A 188 17.88 1.34 5.19
CA ARG A 188 17.20 2.25 6.11
C ARG A 188 16.26 1.53 7.05
N GLN A 189 16.14 2.06 8.26
CA GLN A 189 15.03 1.80 9.16
C GLN A 189 14.10 3.01 9.17
N VAL A 190 13.03 2.92 8.40
CA VAL A 190 12.07 4.01 8.20
C VAL A 190 11.04 4.02 9.32
N ARG A 191 10.68 5.22 9.77
CA ARG A 191 9.61 5.44 10.75
C ARG A 191 8.71 6.58 10.28
N PHE A 192 7.47 6.24 9.98
CA PHE A 192 6.40 7.20 9.78
C PHE A 192 5.69 7.48 11.11
N GLY A 193 5.05 8.64 11.21
CA GLY A 193 4.28 8.98 12.40
C GLY A 193 3.07 8.07 12.59
N GLN A 194 2.58 7.97 13.83
CA GLN A 194 1.40 7.15 14.13
C GLN A 194 0.08 7.86 13.81
N LYS A 195 0.07 9.20 13.83
CA LYS A 195 -1.11 10.01 13.49
C LYS A 195 -1.14 10.32 11.99
N ALA A 196 -2.33 10.47 11.41
CA ALA A 196 -2.48 10.71 9.98
C ALA A 196 -1.67 11.93 9.49
N LYS A 197 -1.69 13.02 10.26
CA LYS A 197 -0.92 14.25 9.96
C LYS A 197 0.61 14.09 9.95
N ASP A 198 1.13 13.05 10.59
CA ASP A 198 2.56 12.80 10.76
C ASP A 198 3.08 11.72 9.80
N ARG A 199 2.18 11.10 9.00
CA ARG A 199 2.47 10.10 7.95
C ARG A 199 2.77 10.80 6.62
N VAL A 200 3.89 11.51 6.57
CA VAL A 200 4.35 12.25 5.39
C VAL A 200 5.56 11.57 4.73
N GLU A 201 5.81 11.91 3.47
CA GLU A 201 6.95 11.43 2.67
C GLU A 201 8.30 11.57 3.42
N ARG A 202 9.23 10.66 3.10
CA ARG A 202 10.59 10.64 3.62
C ARG A 202 11.58 10.48 2.47
N ALA A 203 12.40 11.51 2.23
CA ALA A 203 13.48 11.47 1.25
C ALA A 203 14.82 11.03 1.87
N PHE A 204 15.62 10.32 1.10
CA PHE A 204 16.91 9.75 1.50
C PHE A 204 17.95 9.96 0.41
N ILE A 205 19.17 10.34 0.82
CA ILE A 205 20.34 10.35 -0.07
C ILE A 205 20.93 8.92 -0.07
N VAL A 206 21.24 8.39 -1.24
CA VAL A 206 21.79 7.03 -1.41
C VAL A 206 23.22 6.99 -0.86
N GLU A 207 23.51 6.02 0.03
CA GLU A 207 24.83 5.90 0.68
C GLU A 207 25.93 5.46 -0.28
N LYS A 208 25.64 4.50 -1.16
CA LYS A 208 26.60 3.94 -2.12
C LYS A 208 26.01 4.00 -3.53
N PRO A 209 25.90 5.19 -4.14
CA PRO A 209 25.31 5.33 -5.45
C PRO A 209 26.16 4.58 -6.48
N ARG A 210 25.48 3.80 -7.32
CA ARG A 210 26.07 3.00 -8.40
C ARG A 210 25.22 3.15 -9.65
N ARG A 211 25.88 2.96 -10.81
CA ARG A 211 25.23 2.99 -12.11
C ARG A 211 24.57 1.64 -12.41
N CYS A 212 23.25 1.62 -12.49
CA CYS A 212 22.47 0.38 -12.64
C CYS A 212 21.41 0.54 -13.75
N HIS A 213 21.07 -0.57 -14.40
CA HIS A 213 19.88 -0.65 -15.27
C HIS A 213 18.61 -0.90 -14.49
N LEU A 214 18.75 -1.64 -13.39
CA LEU A 214 17.65 -2.14 -12.60
C LEU A 214 17.90 -1.79 -11.14
N TYR A 215 16.92 -1.12 -10.55
CA TYR A 215 16.87 -0.83 -9.11
C TYR A 215 15.69 -1.58 -8.51
N ARG A 216 15.85 -2.06 -7.28
CA ARG A 216 14.70 -2.51 -6.49
C ARG A 216 14.74 -1.93 -5.10
N LEU A 217 13.55 -1.61 -4.59
CA LEU A 217 13.31 -1.40 -3.19
C LEU A 217 12.91 -2.74 -2.58
N HIS A 218 13.80 -3.31 -1.77
CA HIS A 218 13.55 -4.54 -1.03
C HIS A 218 13.11 -4.20 0.38
N ILE A 219 11.95 -4.71 0.80
CA ILE A 219 11.35 -4.43 2.10
C ILE A 219 11.31 -5.74 2.88
N THR A 220 11.90 -5.72 4.06
CA THR A 220 12.07 -6.92 4.90
C THR A 220 11.19 -6.90 6.14
N THR A 221 10.74 -5.71 6.57
CA THR A 221 9.77 -5.59 7.66
C THR A 221 8.83 -4.40 7.49
N THR A 222 7.64 -4.48 8.10
CA THR A 222 6.72 -3.35 8.33
C THR A 222 6.79 -2.83 9.77
N GLN A 223 6.16 -1.68 10.05
CA GLN A 223 6.12 -1.10 11.40
C GLN A 223 5.35 -1.96 12.41
N GLY A 224 4.46 -2.83 11.95
CA GLY A 224 3.73 -3.77 12.81
C GLY A 224 3.43 -5.09 12.09
N LYS A 225 2.25 -5.66 12.36
CA LYS A 225 1.74 -6.80 11.58
C LYS A 225 0.88 -6.25 10.45
N GLY A 226 1.10 -6.74 9.23
CA GLY A 226 0.29 -6.34 8.09
C GLY A 226 1.03 -6.50 6.78
N ASP A 227 0.24 -6.75 5.75
CA ASP A 227 0.67 -6.77 4.35
C ASP A 227 1.21 -5.38 3.96
N PRO A 228 2.45 -5.30 3.46
CA PRO A 228 3.12 -4.02 3.24
C PRO A 228 2.44 -3.24 2.13
N SER A 229 2.49 -1.91 2.24
CA SER A 229 1.83 -1.06 1.26
C SER A 229 2.40 0.34 1.19
N PHE A 230 2.45 0.90 -0.02
CA PHE A 230 3.08 2.20 -0.30
C PHE A 230 2.32 2.96 -1.36
N LYS A 231 2.51 4.27 -1.36
CA LYS A 231 2.14 5.17 -2.45
C LYS A 231 3.37 5.45 -3.31
N GLU A 232 3.19 6.33 -4.29
CA GLU A 232 4.25 6.92 -5.10
C GLU A 232 5.55 7.17 -4.32
N ASN A 233 6.63 6.61 -4.82
CA ASN A 233 7.99 6.80 -4.36
C ASN A 233 8.74 7.51 -5.47
N SER A 234 9.41 8.62 -5.15
CA SER A 234 10.25 9.26 -6.16
C SER A 234 11.57 8.50 -6.30
N LEU A 235 11.79 7.88 -7.47
CA LEU A 235 13.13 7.64 -8.00
C LEU A 235 13.29 8.62 -9.17
N GLN A 236 14.28 9.50 -9.15
CA GLN A 236 14.50 10.37 -10.30
C GLN A 236 14.80 9.49 -11.55
N ASN A 237 13.95 9.61 -12.59
CA ASN A 237 14.14 9.37 -14.04
C ASN A 237 13.53 8.13 -14.78
N ASN A 238 13.17 8.40 -16.06
CA ASN A 238 13.15 7.57 -17.29
C ASN A 238 12.97 6.05 -17.17
N ALA A 239 11.95 5.61 -16.44
CA ALA A 239 11.59 4.20 -16.36
C ALA A 239 11.00 3.68 -17.69
N CYS A 240 11.34 2.44 -18.03
CA CYS A 240 10.80 1.74 -19.20
C CYS A 240 9.80 0.64 -18.81
N SER A 241 9.99 0.00 -17.65
CA SER A 241 9.18 -1.14 -17.17
C SER A 241 9.21 -1.24 -15.65
N TRP A 242 8.16 -1.84 -15.06
CA TRP A 242 8.01 -2.04 -13.61
C TRP A 242 7.63 -3.49 -13.30
N LEU A 243 8.15 -4.03 -12.20
CA LEU A 243 7.79 -5.36 -11.67
C LEU A 243 7.73 -5.30 -10.14
N ALA A 244 6.86 -6.08 -9.52
CA ALA A 244 6.96 -6.38 -8.10
C ALA A 244 6.76 -7.87 -7.86
N GLY A 245 7.21 -8.32 -6.71
CA GLY A 245 7.13 -9.72 -6.32
C GLY A 245 7.64 -9.96 -4.92
N THR A 246 7.63 -11.24 -4.57
CA THR A 246 7.68 -11.75 -3.21
C THR A 246 8.48 -13.03 -3.18
#